data_AF-A0A1X2IYS2-F1
#
_entry.id   AF-A0A1X2IYS2-F1
#
_cell.length_a   1.000
_cell.length_b   1.000
_cell.length_c   1.000
_cell.angle_alpha   90.00
_cell.angle_beta   90.00
_cell.angle_gamma   90.00
#
_symmetry.space_group_name_H-M   'P 1'
#
loop_
_entity.id
_entity.type
_entity.pdbx_description
1 polymer ?
#
loop_
_entity_poly.entity_id
_entity_poly.type
_entity_poly.pdbx_seq_one_letter_code
_entity_poly.pdbx_strand_id
1 'polypeptide(L)'
;MHCSTTSLNAAGVSELSTYLPSTDESLQDWLTRNLPEANSPSPLSSLMNETCPCCDKYDCENMDTLQKTMKRLEADACLAAQIGQSLLQKHESLVAETNQTKGILEQQLNEFREKVANLEILLALEETSVDLEKANKRCIEIGQELQNKTKELEKLRIFKFMVRQADFREDMLRSQLEDTNQELAISRKNELMLESKYKKLKSRYGNRLKWTKIKYHEC
;
A
#
# COMPACT_ATOMS: atom_id res chain seq x y z
N MET A 1 13.16 -6.55 39.03
CA MET A 1 13.76 -5.21 38.95
C MET A 1 12.63 -4.21 38.89
N HIS A 2 12.26 -3.65 40.04
CA HIS A 2 11.28 -2.57 40.14
C HIS A 2 12.00 -1.26 39.91
N CYS A 3 11.53 -0.44 38.97
CA CYS A 3 11.90 0.95 38.87
C CYS A 3 10.62 1.78 39.00
N SER A 4 10.42 2.34 40.19
CA SER A 4 9.36 3.28 40.51
C SER A 4 9.83 4.67 40.12
N THR A 5 9.19 5.29 39.13
CA THR A 5 9.40 6.71 38.82
C THR A 5 8.40 7.53 39.61
N THR A 6 8.95 8.32 40.53
CA THR A 6 8.26 9.23 41.44
C THR A 6 7.47 10.29 40.66
N SER A 7 6.15 10.32 40.89
CA SER A 7 5.26 11.43 40.51
C SER A 7 5.56 12.62 41.42
N LEU A 8 6.11 13.69 40.86
CA LEU A 8 6.18 15.00 41.50
C LEU A 8 4.88 15.75 41.17
N ASN A 9 4.09 15.98 42.21
CA ASN A 9 2.85 16.73 42.21
C ASN A 9 3.05 18.13 41.61
N ALA A 10 2.44 18.38 40.45
CA ALA A 10 2.30 19.70 39.82
C ALA A 10 1.00 20.41 40.26
N ALA A 11 0.73 20.45 41.57
CA ALA A 11 -0.51 21.01 42.12
C ALA A 11 -0.42 22.49 42.53
N GLY A 12 0.68 23.19 42.22
CA GLY A 12 0.94 24.56 42.70
C GLY A 12 1.14 25.63 41.62
N VAL A 13 0.96 25.32 40.33
CA VAL A 13 1.25 26.26 39.23
C VAL A 13 -0.03 26.80 38.57
N SER A 14 -1.20 26.26 38.90
CA SER A 14 -2.46 26.63 38.22
C SER A 14 -3.10 27.95 38.68
N GLU A 15 -2.73 28.52 39.83
CA GLU A 15 -3.38 29.76 40.32
C GLU A 15 -2.77 31.05 39.76
N LEU A 16 -1.53 31.02 39.25
CA LEU A 16 -0.87 32.23 38.73
C LEU A 16 -1.15 32.47 37.24
N SER A 17 -1.56 31.42 36.51
CA SER A 17 -1.88 31.52 35.08
C SER A 17 -3.20 32.23 34.81
N THR A 18 -4.10 32.33 35.79
CA THR A 18 -5.41 32.99 35.65
C THR A 18 -5.30 34.52 35.75
N TYR A 19 -4.22 35.03 36.34
CA TYR A 19 -3.98 36.46 36.52
C TYR A 19 -3.07 37.09 35.46
N LEU A 20 -2.49 36.27 34.57
CA LEU A 20 -1.69 36.76 33.47
C LEU A 20 -2.54 36.81 32.20
N PRO A 21 -2.56 37.94 31.47
CA PRO A 21 -3.25 38.02 30.19
C PRO A 21 -2.71 36.93 29.25
N SER A 22 -3.60 36.07 28.75
CA SER A 22 -3.28 35.15 27.66
C SER A 22 -2.94 35.96 26.42
N THR A 23 -1.95 35.52 25.62
CA THR A 23 -1.62 36.17 24.34
C THR A 23 -2.77 36.16 23.33
N ASP A 24 -3.78 35.33 23.60
CA ASP A 24 -4.95 35.14 22.75
C ASP A 24 -6.19 35.93 23.24
N GLU A 25 -6.12 36.65 24.35
CA GLU A 25 -7.24 37.38 24.97
C GLU A 25 -7.13 38.91 24.78
N SER A 26 -8.27 39.59 24.59
CA SER A 26 -8.31 41.05 24.53
C SER A 26 -7.99 41.65 25.90
N LEU A 27 -7.04 42.60 25.96
CA LEU A 27 -6.61 43.22 27.21
C LEU A 27 -7.74 44.03 27.87
N GLN A 28 -8.71 44.50 27.09
CA GLN A 28 -9.94 45.11 27.60
C GLN A 28 -10.82 44.11 28.36
N ASP A 29 -11.02 42.90 27.83
CA ASP A 29 -11.83 41.87 28.51
C ASP A 29 -11.21 41.44 29.84
N TRP A 30 -9.88 41.47 29.94
CA TRP A 30 -9.16 41.23 31.19
C TRP A 30 -9.29 42.41 32.17
N LEU A 31 -9.17 43.66 31.70
CA LEU A 31 -9.30 44.86 32.54
C LEU A 31 -10.72 45.03 33.09
N THR A 32 -11.76 44.78 32.28
CA THR A 32 -13.16 44.86 32.71
C THR A 32 -13.50 43.82 33.79
N ARG A 33 -12.82 42.67 33.77
CA ARG A 33 -13.00 41.60 34.77
C ARG A 33 -12.40 41.93 36.14
N ASN A 34 -11.44 42.86 36.20
CA ASN A 34 -10.63 43.15 37.40
C ASN A 34 -10.85 44.55 37.99
N LEU A 35 -11.71 45.39 37.40
CA LEU A 35 -12.03 46.72 37.92
C LEU A 35 -13.35 46.69 38.72
N PRO A 36 -13.34 47.05 40.02
CA PRO A 36 -14.58 47.28 40.77
C PRO A 36 -15.31 48.51 40.22
N GLU A 37 -16.65 48.41 40.10
CA GLU A 37 -17.53 49.48 39.62
C GLU A 37 -17.28 50.81 40.36
N ALA A 38 -16.89 51.82 39.60
CA ALA A 38 -16.64 53.18 40.07
C ALA A 38 -17.95 53.92 40.36
N ASN A 39 -18.59 53.62 41.50
CA ASN A 39 -19.73 54.37 42.05
C ASN A 39 -19.33 55.12 43.34
N SER A 40 -18.22 55.88 43.32
CA SER A 40 -17.85 56.76 44.44
C SER A 40 -17.63 58.20 43.94
N PRO A 41 -18.20 59.23 44.60
CA PRO A 41 -17.97 60.62 44.24
C PRO A 41 -16.50 61.01 44.50
N SER A 42 -15.87 61.65 43.51
CA SER A 42 -14.47 62.08 43.59
C SER A 42 -14.19 63.00 44.80
N PRO A 43 -13.20 62.68 45.67
CA PRO A 43 -12.85 63.49 46.86
C PRO A 43 -12.26 64.87 46.53
N LEU A 44 -11.91 65.09 45.26
CA LEU A 44 -11.17 66.25 44.77
C LEU A 44 -11.99 67.55 44.77
N SER A 45 -13.32 67.47 44.67
CA SER A 45 -14.19 68.67 44.69
C SER A 45 -14.23 69.36 46.06
N SER A 46 -13.92 68.65 47.15
CA SER A 46 -13.91 69.24 48.50
C SER A 46 -12.60 69.93 48.88
N LEU A 47 -11.53 69.76 48.10
CA LEU A 47 -10.23 70.38 48.35
C LEU A 47 -10.08 71.75 47.66
N MET A 48 -11.00 72.10 46.76
CA MET A 48 -10.90 73.31 45.94
C MET A 48 -11.56 74.54 46.58
N ASN A 49 -12.20 74.40 47.76
CA ASN A 49 -12.90 75.48 48.43
C ASN A 49 -12.26 75.80 49.80
N GLU A 50 -11.87 77.07 49.94
CA GLU A 50 -11.60 77.83 51.17
C GLU A 50 -10.22 77.64 51.86
N THR A 51 -9.60 78.80 52.17
CA THR A 51 -8.45 79.14 53.03
C THR A 51 -7.42 78.07 53.44
N CYS A 52 -6.12 78.42 53.45
CA CYS A 52 -5.08 77.43 53.84
C CYS A 52 -5.37 76.85 55.24
N PRO A 53 -5.48 75.52 55.40
CA PRO A 53 -5.65 74.90 56.72
C PRO A 53 -4.44 75.13 57.65
N CYS A 54 -3.32 75.59 57.09
CA CYS A 54 -2.11 75.93 57.82
C CYS A 54 -2.09 77.34 58.46
N CYS A 55 -2.79 78.32 57.87
CA CYS A 55 -2.68 79.72 58.29
C CYS A 55 -3.92 80.59 58.03
N ASP A 56 -5.00 80.00 57.53
CA ASP A 56 -6.28 80.64 57.18
C ASP A 56 -6.18 81.84 56.22
N LYS A 57 -5.05 81.95 55.50
CA LYS A 57 -4.83 82.95 54.46
C LYS A 57 -5.13 82.38 53.09
N TYR A 58 -5.67 83.24 52.23
CA TYR A 58 -5.91 82.94 50.81
C TYR A 58 -4.59 82.88 50.00
N ASP A 59 -3.59 83.69 50.36
CA ASP A 59 -2.29 83.77 49.68
C ASP A 59 -1.20 83.00 50.45
N CYS A 60 -1.39 81.70 50.64
CA CYS A 60 -0.36 80.85 51.26
C CYS A 60 0.55 80.21 50.21
N GLU A 61 1.86 80.47 50.29
CA GLU A 61 2.88 79.94 49.36
C GLU A 61 2.96 78.39 49.36
N ASN A 62 2.70 77.75 50.50
CA ASN A 62 2.61 76.28 50.59
C ASN A 62 1.38 75.73 49.85
N MET A 63 0.25 76.43 49.89
CA MET A 63 -0.95 76.00 49.14
C MET A 63 -0.77 76.19 47.64
N ASP A 64 -0.15 77.29 47.21
CA ASP A 64 0.19 77.50 45.80
C ASP A 64 1.17 76.42 45.30
N THR A 65 2.17 76.07 46.11
CA THR A 65 3.11 74.97 45.81
C THR A 65 2.37 73.63 45.69
N LEU A 66 1.46 73.32 46.63
CA LEU A 66 0.64 72.10 46.58
C LEU A 66 -0.22 72.05 45.31
N GLN A 67 -0.93 73.14 44.98
CA GLN A 67 -1.76 73.23 43.77
C GLN A 67 -0.93 73.07 42.49
N LYS A 68 0.26 73.66 42.42
CA LYS A 68 1.19 73.47 41.30
C LYS A 68 1.64 72.01 41.18
N THR A 69 1.97 71.35 42.29
CA THR A 69 2.35 69.94 42.27
C THR A 69 1.20 69.03 41.88
N MET A 70 -0.03 69.33 42.33
CA MET A 70 -1.24 68.60 42.00
C MET A 70 -1.55 68.71 40.50
N LYS A 71 -1.51 69.91 39.93
CA LYS A 71 -1.68 70.12 38.48
C LYS A 71 -0.63 69.37 37.65
N ARG A 72 0.63 69.33 38.12
CA ARG A 72 1.69 68.55 37.46
C ARG A 72 1.38 67.05 37.52
N LEU A 73 0.98 66.54 38.69
CA LEU A 73 0.61 65.12 38.84
C LEU A 73 -0.61 64.75 38.00
N GLU A 74 -1.61 65.64 37.90
CA GLU A 74 -2.75 65.46 37.01
C GLU A 74 -2.32 65.40 35.53
N ALA A 75 -1.42 66.29 35.11
CA ALA A 75 -0.88 66.28 33.76
C ALA A 75 -0.08 65.00 33.47
N ASP A 76 0.77 64.57 34.41
CA ASP A 76 1.55 63.34 34.29
C ASP A 76 0.66 62.09 34.29
N ALA A 77 -0.39 62.05 35.12
CA ALA A 77 -1.37 60.98 35.16
C ALA A 77 -2.18 60.91 33.85
N CYS A 78 -2.61 62.06 33.33
CA CYS A 78 -3.27 62.16 32.03
C CYS A 78 -2.35 61.67 30.89
N LEU A 79 -1.08 62.06 30.89
CA LEU A 79 -0.10 61.62 29.89
C LEU A 79 0.13 60.11 29.98
N ALA A 80 0.31 59.57 31.19
CA ALA A 80 0.47 58.13 31.41
C ALA A 80 -0.75 57.34 30.91
N ALA A 81 -1.97 57.85 31.16
CA ALA A 81 -3.21 57.25 30.64
C ALA A 81 -3.27 57.27 29.11
N GLN A 82 -2.86 58.38 28.48
CA GLN A 82 -2.80 58.48 27.01
C GLN A 82 -1.78 57.50 26.41
N ILE A 83 -0.61 57.36 27.02
CA ILE A 83 0.41 56.39 26.62
C ILE A 83 -0.12 54.96 26.77
N GLY A 84 -0.74 54.65 27.92
CA GLY A 84 -1.36 53.35 28.18
C GLY A 84 -2.42 52.98 27.13
N GLN A 85 -3.30 53.93 26.79
CA GLN A 85 -4.32 53.74 25.76
C GLN A 85 -3.70 53.48 24.37
N SER A 86 -2.65 54.22 23.99
CA SER A 86 -1.96 53.99 22.72
C SER A 86 -1.30 52.62 22.65
N LEU A 87 -0.71 52.14 23.76
CA LEU A 87 -0.12 50.81 23.85
C LEU A 87 -1.17 49.70 23.76
N LEU A 88 -2.33 49.88 24.42
CA LEU A 88 -3.46 48.96 24.34
C LEU A 88 -3.96 48.81 22.89
N GLN A 89 -4.19 49.93 22.20
CA GLN A 89 -4.62 49.91 20.80
C GLN A 89 -3.61 49.19 19.88
N LYS A 90 -2.30 49.41 20.10
CA LYS A 90 -1.26 48.68 19.35
C LYS A 90 -1.28 47.18 19.65
N HIS A 91 -1.47 46.80 20.90
CA HIS A 91 -1.58 45.39 21.29
C HIS A 91 -2.79 44.72 20.63
N GLU A 92 -3.96 45.37 20.67
CA GLU A 92 -5.18 44.89 19.99
C GLU A 92 -4.95 44.70 18.48
N SER A 93 -4.28 45.65 17.83
CA SER A 93 -3.91 45.53 16.40
C SER A 93 -2.99 44.33 16.15
N LEU A 94 -1.95 44.16 16.97
CA LEU A 94 -1.00 43.04 16.82
C LEU A 94 -1.66 41.68 17.06
N VAL A 95 -2.56 41.59 18.04
CA VAL A 95 -3.33 40.37 18.30
C VAL A 95 -4.25 40.06 17.12
N ALA A 96 -4.92 41.07 16.56
CA ALA A 96 -5.78 40.89 15.38
C ALA A 96 -4.97 40.39 14.16
N GLU A 97 -3.82 41.01 13.87
CA GLU A 97 -2.93 40.61 12.78
C GLU A 97 -2.36 39.19 12.97
N THR A 98 -1.99 38.85 14.21
CA THR A 98 -1.46 37.53 14.56
C THR A 98 -2.54 36.46 14.39
N ASN A 99 -3.75 36.71 14.87
CA ASN A 99 -4.88 35.79 14.72
C ASN A 99 -5.28 35.61 13.25
N GLN A 100 -5.26 36.69 12.47
CA GLN A 100 -5.50 36.61 11.03
C GLN A 100 -4.45 35.74 10.33
N THR A 101 -3.16 35.97 10.62
CA THR A 101 -2.06 35.21 10.03
C THR A 101 -2.13 33.73 10.43
N LYS A 102 -2.42 33.45 11.71
CA LYS A 102 -2.63 32.10 12.22
C LYS A 102 -3.76 31.39 11.47
N GLY A 103 -4.90 32.06 11.27
CA GLY A 103 -6.03 31.49 10.53
C GLY A 103 -5.66 31.13 9.08
N ILE A 104 -4.91 31.99 8.39
CA ILE A 104 -4.43 31.71 7.02
C ILE A 104 -3.49 30.50 7.01
N LEU A 105 -2.55 30.43 7.94
CA LEU A 105 -1.61 29.31 8.02
C LEU A 105 -2.30 27.99 8.36
N GLU A 106 -3.27 28.00 9.26
CA GLU A 106 -4.09 26.83 9.60
C GLU A 106 -4.89 26.34 8.38
N GLN A 107 -5.49 27.26 7.61
CA GLN A 107 -6.17 26.93 6.37
C GLN A 107 -5.21 26.27 5.36
N GLN A 108 -4.04 26.89 5.13
CA GLN A 108 -3.05 26.35 4.20
C GLN A 108 -2.55 24.96 4.64
N LEU A 109 -2.31 24.76 5.93
CA LEU A 109 -1.93 23.45 6.48
C LEU A 109 -3.01 22.40 6.24
N ASN A 110 -4.29 22.76 6.40
CA ASN A 110 -5.39 21.84 6.12
C ASN A 110 -5.44 21.48 4.62
N GLU A 111 -5.35 22.47 3.73
CA GLU A 111 -5.32 22.25 2.28
C GLU A 111 -4.14 21.36 1.84
N PHE A 112 -2.95 21.56 2.42
CA PHE A 112 -1.80 20.70 2.13
C PHE A 112 -1.98 19.29 2.67
N ARG A 113 -2.54 19.12 3.87
CA ARG A 113 -2.84 17.79 4.43
C ARG A 113 -3.81 17.01 3.52
N GLU A 114 -4.86 17.66 3.04
CA GLU A 114 -5.82 17.04 2.11
C GLU A 114 -5.16 16.67 0.78
N LYS A 115 -4.32 17.56 0.21
CA LYS A 115 -3.57 17.26 -1.01
C LYS A 115 -2.61 16.09 -0.84
N VAL A 116 -1.88 16.03 0.27
CA VAL A 116 -0.97 14.92 0.59
C VAL A 116 -1.75 13.61 0.71
N ALA A 117 -2.85 13.58 1.46
CA ALA A 117 -3.69 12.39 1.60
C ALA A 117 -4.23 11.90 0.24
N ASN A 118 -4.66 12.82 -0.63
CA ASN A 118 -5.11 12.49 -1.98
C ASN A 118 -3.98 11.91 -2.85
N LEU A 119 -2.77 12.47 -2.77
CA LEU A 119 -1.61 11.97 -3.51
C LEU A 119 -1.17 10.59 -3.00
N GLU A 120 -1.21 10.34 -1.70
CA GLU A 120 -0.92 9.02 -1.12
C GLU A 120 -1.90 7.96 -1.63
N ILE A 121 -3.20 8.29 -1.72
CA ILE A 121 -4.21 7.40 -2.31
C ILE A 121 -3.91 7.14 -3.78
N LEU A 122 -3.59 8.17 -4.56
CA LEU A 122 -3.28 8.03 -5.99
C LEU A 122 -2.04 7.16 -6.22
N LEU A 123 -0.99 7.33 -5.42
CA LEU A 123 0.21 6.50 -5.49
C LEU A 123 -0.11 5.03 -5.20
N ALA A 124 -0.89 4.76 -4.15
CA ALA A 124 -1.32 3.39 -3.83
C ALA A 124 -2.16 2.78 -4.97
N LEU A 125 -3.05 3.56 -5.58
CA LEU A 125 -3.83 3.11 -6.73
C LEU A 125 -2.95 2.81 -7.94
N GLU A 126 -1.95 3.63 -8.21
CA GLU A 126 -1.00 3.40 -9.31
C GLU A 126 -0.16 2.13 -9.09
N GLU A 127 0.36 1.91 -7.88
CA GLU A 127 1.07 0.69 -7.52
C GLU A 127 0.20 -0.55 -7.72
N THR A 128 -1.05 -0.52 -7.23
CA THR A 128 -1.98 -1.64 -7.42
C THR A 128 -2.33 -1.87 -8.88
N SER A 129 -2.44 -0.81 -9.70
CA SER A 129 -2.66 -0.93 -11.14
C SER A 129 -1.52 -1.64 -11.84
N VAL A 130 -0.27 -1.27 -11.53
CA VAL A 130 0.93 -1.91 -12.08
C VAL A 130 1.00 -3.40 -11.71
N ASP A 131 0.65 -3.76 -10.48
CA ASP A 131 0.65 -5.15 -10.06
C ASP A 131 -0.49 -5.96 -10.69
N LEU A 132 -1.66 -5.37 -10.89
CA LEU A 132 -2.76 -5.96 -11.67
C LEU A 132 -2.35 -6.21 -13.13
N GLU A 133 -1.65 -5.27 -13.76
CA GLU A 133 -1.13 -5.44 -15.13
C GLU A 133 -0.13 -6.59 -15.23
N LYS A 134 0.81 -6.68 -14.29
CA LYS A 134 1.77 -7.81 -14.21
C LYS A 134 1.05 -9.14 -14.01
N ALA A 135 0.08 -9.19 -13.11
CA ALA A 135 -0.72 -10.40 -12.86
C ALA A 135 -1.50 -10.81 -14.12
N ASN A 136 -2.13 -9.85 -14.80
CA ASN A 136 -2.86 -10.09 -16.04
C ASN A 136 -1.95 -10.64 -17.15
N LYS A 137 -0.76 -10.04 -17.33
CA LYS A 137 0.23 -10.53 -18.28
C LYS A 137 0.62 -11.99 -17.99
N ARG A 138 0.87 -12.32 -16.72
CA ARG A 138 1.19 -13.69 -16.30
C ARG A 138 0.05 -14.67 -16.55
N CYS A 139 -1.20 -14.26 -16.34
CA CYS A 139 -2.37 -15.08 -16.65
C CYS A 139 -2.45 -15.40 -18.15
N ILE A 140 -2.17 -14.42 -19.01
CA ILE A 140 -2.14 -14.61 -20.47
C ILE A 140 -1.04 -15.61 -20.86
N GLU A 141 0.18 -15.45 -20.32
CA GLU A 141 1.31 -16.35 -20.59
C GLU A 141 1.00 -17.80 -20.18
N ILE A 142 0.48 -18.00 -18.97
CA ILE A 142 0.09 -19.33 -18.47
C ILE A 142 -1.06 -19.91 -19.34
N GLY A 143 -2.01 -19.08 -19.76
CA GLY A 143 -3.09 -19.50 -20.65
C GLY A 143 -2.57 -20.03 -22.00
N GLN A 144 -1.58 -19.35 -22.58
CA GLN A 144 -0.92 -19.79 -23.82
C GLN A 144 -0.13 -21.08 -23.61
N GLU A 145 0.61 -21.20 -22.51
CA GLU A 145 1.34 -22.43 -22.19
C GLU A 145 0.39 -23.62 -22.04
N LEU A 146 -0.71 -23.45 -21.30
CA LEU A 146 -1.73 -24.48 -21.11
C LEU A 146 -2.33 -24.92 -22.45
N GLN A 147 -2.65 -23.97 -23.33
CA GLN A 147 -3.17 -24.27 -24.67
C GLN A 147 -2.16 -25.07 -25.49
N ASN A 148 -0.87 -24.70 -25.43
CA ASN A 148 0.20 -25.41 -26.14
C ASN A 148 0.39 -26.83 -25.61
N LYS A 149 0.43 -27.01 -24.28
CA LYS A 149 0.52 -28.35 -23.66
C LYS A 149 -0.68 -29.21 -23.99
N THR A 150 -1.87 -28.62 -24.06
CA THR A 150 -3.09 -29.33 -24.48
C THR A 150 -2.98 -29.84 -25.92
N LYS A 151 -2.46 -29.03 -26.85
CA LYS A 151 -2.21 -29.45 -28.25
C LYS A 151 -1.19 -30.60 -28.33
N GLU A 152 -0.12 -30.53 -27.54
CA GLU A 152 0.89 -31.60 -27.50
C GLU A 152 0.31 -32.91 -26.94
N LEU A 153 -0.51 -32.84 -25.90
CA LEU A 153 -1.22 -34.01 -25.37
C LEU A 153 -2.14 -34.66 -26.40
N GLU A 154 -2.85 -33.86 -27.19
CA GLU A 154 -3.73 -34.40 -28.23
C GLU A 154 -2.93 -35.09 -29.35
N LYS A 155 -1.79 -34.52 -29.76
CA LYS A 155 -0.87 -35.20 -30.69
C LYS A 155 -0.40 -36.54 -30.14
N LEU A 156 0.05 -36.58 -28.88
CA LEU A 156 0.50 -37.81 -28.23
C LEU A 156 -0.60 -38.86 -28.12
N ARG A 157 -1.85 -38.43 -27.93
CA ARG A 157 -3.01 -39.32 -27.92
C ARG A 157 -3.21 -40.01 -29.27
N ILE A 158 -3.06 -39.28 -30.37
CA ILE A 158 -3.12 -39.82 -31.73
C ILE A 158 -1.95 -40.79 -31.96
N PHE A 159 -0.71 -40.41 -31.59
CA PHE A 159 0.45 -41.30 -31.70
C PHE A 159 0.27 -42.60 -30.93
N LYS A 160 -0.24 -42.55 -29.69
CA LYS A 160 -0.53 -43.73 -28.89
C LYS A 160 -1.53 -44.68 -29.57
N PHE A 161 -2.53 -44.13 -30.26
CA PHE A 161 -3.48 -44.94 -31.03
C PHE A 161 -2.80 -45.61 -32.23
N MET A 162 -1.97 -44.87 -32.98
CA MET A 162 -1.25 -45.41 -34.13
C MET A 162 -0.27 -46.53 -33.75
N VAL A 163 0.45 -46.38 -32.63
CA VAL A 163 1.35 -47.43 -32.12
C VAL A 163 0.59 -48.72 -31.84
N ARG A 164 -0.55 -48.64 -31.12
CA ARG A 164 -1.39 -49.83 -30.86
C ARG A 164 -1.90 -50.50 -32.14
N GLN A 165 -2.23 -49.71 -33.16
CA GLN A 165 -2.64 -50.25 -34.45
C GLN A 165 -1.49 -50.94 -35.19
N ALA A 166 -0.27 -50.41 -35.07
CA ALA A 166 0.92 -51.02 -35.63
C ALA A 166 1.25 -52.35 -34.92
N ASP A 167 1.20 -52.38 -33.59
CA ASP A 167 1.41 -53.59 -32.78
C ASP A 167 0.45 -54.71 -33.20
N PHE A 168 -0.85 -54.39 -33.31
CA PHE A 168 -1.86 -55.35 -33.76
C PHE A 168 -1.57 -55.89 -35.16
N ARG A 169 -1.12 -55.02 -36.08
CA ARG A 169 -0.76 -55.44 -37.44
C ARG A 169 0.48 -56.32 -37.45
N GLU A 170 1.46 -56.03 -36.61
CA GLU A 170 2.66 -56.84 -36.45
C GLU A 170 2.32 -58.24 -35.93
N ASP A 171 1.50 -58.34 -34.88
CA ASP A 171 1.07 -59.63 -34.32
C ASP A 171 0.35 -60.49 -35.36
N MET A 172 -0.53 -59.87 -36.16
CA MET A 172 -1.23 -60.54 -37.26
C MET A 172 -0.25 -61.06 -38.33
N LEU A 173 0.71 -60.24 -38.77
CA LEU A 173 1.72 -60.63 -39.76
C LEU A 173 2.65 -61.73 -39.21
N ARG A 174 3.02 -61.67 -37.92
CA ARG A 174 3.80 -62.72 -37.25
C ARG A 174 3.05 -64.05 -37.25
N SER A 175 1.74 -64.05 -36.97
CA SER A 175 0.91 -65.26 -37.05
C SER A 175 0.87 -65.83 -38.48
N GLN A 176 0.65 -64.99 -39.48
CA GLN A 176 0.62 -65.44 -40.88
C GLN A 176 1.98 -66.00 -41.35
N LEU A 177 3.08 -65.43 -40.88
CA LEU A 177 4.41 -65.94 -41.17
C LEU A 177 4.63 -67.33 -40.54
N GLU A 178 4.14 -67.55 -39.32
CA GLU A 178 4.21 -68.85 -38.66
C GLU A 178 3.40 -69.91 -39.41
N ASP A 179 2.17 -69.58 -39.82
CA ASP A 179 1.31 -70.49 -40.61
C ASP A 179 1.98 -70.88 -41.95
N THR A 180 2.51 -69.89 -42.68
CA THR A 180 3.19 -70.15 -43.96
C THR A 180 4.49 -70.94 -43.79
N ASN A 181 5.23 -70.75 -42.70
CA ASN A 181 6.39 -71.58 -42.37
C ASN A 181 6.01 -73.04 -42.11
N GLN A 182 4.89 -73.28 -41.41
CA GLN A 182 4.37 -74.63 -41.17
C GLN A 182 3.94 -75.30 -42.47
N GLU A 183 3.22 -74.59 -43.35
CA GLU A 183 2.84 -75.09 -44.68
C GLU A 183 4.07 -75.44 -45.53
N LEU A 184 5.09 -74.58 -45.53
CA LEU A 184 6.34 -74.83 -46.24
C LEU A 184 7.07 -76.08 -45.70
N ALA A 185 7.10 -76.27 -44.38
CA ALA A 185 7.69 -77.46 -43.77
C ALA A 185 6.95 -78.74 -44.18
N ILE A 186 5.62 -78.70 -44.22
CA ILE A 186 4.78 -79.80 -44.71
C ILE A 186 5.07 -80.08 -46.20
N SER A 187 5.15 -79.04 -47.03
CA SER A 187 5.46 -79.16 -48.45
C SER A 187 6.83 -79.83 -48.69
N ARG A 188 7.88 -79.38 -47.99
CA ARG A 188 9.22 -79.99 -48.05
C ARG A 188 9.21 -81.46 -47.64
N LYS A 189 8.46 -81.82 -46.58
CA LYS A 189 8.32 -83.22 -46.15
C LYS A 189 7.63 -84.08 -47.22
N ASN A 190 6.61 -83.54 -47.88
CA ASN A 190 5.91 -84.21 -48.97
C ASN A 190 6.81 -84.40 -50.19
N GLU A 191 7.59 -83.38 -50.54
CA GLU A 191 8.59 -83.44 -51.62
C GLU A 191 9.61 -84.56 -51.38
N LEU A 192 10.25 -84.60 -50.21
CA LEU A 192 11.19 -85.67 -49.83
C LEU A 192 10.56 -87.06 -49.88
N MET A 193 9.29 -87.19 -49.49
CA MET A 193 8.55 -88.45 -49.59
C MET A 193 8.33 -88.87 -51.04
N LEU A 194 7.92 -87.94 -51.91
CA LEU A 194 7.71 -88.18 -53.33
C LEU A 194 9.02 -88.52 -54.04
N GLU A 195 10.11 -87.81 -53.75
CA GLU A 195 11.44 -88.12 -54.25
C GLU A 195 11.86 -89.55 -53.86
N SER A 196 11.63 -89.93 -52.61
CA SER A 196 11.95 -91.27 -52.11
C SER A 196 11.11 -92.35 -52.83
N LYS A 197 9.82 -92.10 -53.06
CA LYS A 197 8.95 -92.99 -53.86
C LYS A 197 9.44 -93.09 -55.31
N TYR A 198 9.79 -91.96 -55.93
CA TYR A 198 10.33 -91.91 -57.28
C TYR A 198 11.65 -92.68 -57.40
N LYS A 199 12.60 -92.50 -56.46
CA LYS A 199 13.87 -93.26 -56.42
C LYS A 199 13.61 -94.77 -56.35
N LYS A 200 12.71 -95.22 -55.46
CA LYS A 200 12.30 -96.64 -55.37
C LYS A 200 11.70 -97.17 -56.67
N LEU A 201 10.82 -96.39 -57.30
CA LEU A 201 10.19 -96.73 -58.57
C LEU A 201 11.24 -96.86 -59.68
N LYS A 202 12.13 -95.87 -59.80
CA LYS A 202 13.24 -95.85 -60.75
C LYS A 202 14.15 -97.06 -60.61
N SER A 203 14.50 -97.47 -59.39
CA SER A 203 15.27 -98.70 -59.16
C SER A 203 14.52 -99.96 -59.62
N ARG A 204 13.20 -100.07 -59.34
CA ARG A 204 12.39 -101.23 -59.76
C ARG A 204 12.27 -101.35 -61.28
N TYR A 205 12.00 -100.25 -61.99
CA TYR A 205 11.80 -100.28 -63.45
C TYR A 205 13.11 -100.21 -64.23
N GLY A 206 14.10 -99.47 -63.75
CA GLY A 206 15.44 -99.45 -64.32
C GLY A 206 16.10 -100.83 -64.28
N ASN A 207 15.90 -101.61 -63.20
CA ASN A 207 16.36 -102.99 -63.15
C ASN A 207 15.61 -103.88 -64.16
N ARG A 208 14.29 -103.73 -64.31
CA ARG A 208 13.51 -104.47 -65.32
C ARG A 208 13.99 -104.22 -66.76
N LEU A 209 14.32 -102.98 -67.10
CA LEU A 209 14.89 -102.62 -68.42
C LEU A 209 16.30 -103.22 -68.64
N LYS A 210 17.08 -103.43 -67.58
CA LYS A 210 18.37 -104.13 -67.66
C LYS A 210 18.19 -105.63 -67.90
N TRP A 211 17.24 -106.27 -67.21
CA TRP A 211 16.92 -107.69 -67.42
C TRP A 211 16.36 -107.98 -68.82
N THR A 212 15.57 -107.07 -69.40
CA THR A 212 15.11 -107.23 -70.79
C THR A 212 16.24 -107.02 -71.81
N LYS A 213 17.18 -106.10 -71.57
CA LYS A 213 18.38 -105.96 -72.43
C LYS A 213 19.30 -107.18 -72.41
N ILE A 214 19.46 -107.86 -71.26
CA ILE A 214 20.26 -109.09 -71.16
C ILE A 214 19.59 -110.23 -71.95
N LYS A 215 18.26 -110.39 -71.84
CA LYS A 215 17.53 -111.39 -72.63
C LYS A 215 17.53 -111.16 -74.14
N TYR A 216 17.74 -109.93 -74.62
CA TYR A 216 17.86 -109.63 -76.06
C TYR A 216 19.29 -109.77 -76.60
N HIS A 217 20.30 -110.01 -75.75
CA HIS A 217 21.69 -110.26 -76.17
C HIS A 217 22.11 -111.74 -76.08
N GLU A 218 21.24 -112.62 -75.56
CA GLU A 218 21.41 -114.09 -75.54
C GLU A 218 20.61 -114.81 -76.64
N CYS A 219 20.15 -114.09 -77.67
CA CYS A 219 19.67 -114.65 -78.93
C CYS A 219 20.54 -114.16 -80.09
#